data_AF-A0A2N8RDC1-F1
#
_entry.id   AF-A0A2N8RDC1-F1
#
_cell.length_a   1.000
_cell.length_b   1.000
_cell.length_c   1.000
_cell.angle_alpha   90.00
_cell.angle_beta   90.00
_cell.angle_gamma   90.00
#
_symmetry.space_group_name_H-M   'P 1'
#
loop_
_entity.id
_entity.type
_entity.pdbx_description
1 polymer ?
#
loop_
_entity_poly.entity_id
_entity_poly.type
_entity_poly.pdbx_seq_one_letter_code
_entity_poly.pdbx_strand_id
1 'polypeptide(L)'
;MATASDLQQLYVGYFGRAADQEGLNFWLEAINNGGLSLDNVHASFVQSVEYAALYDSLSNSDLVTQVYLNVLGRAVEAEGLAFWAGALDAGTITQDQLIEGLLSGLSANDALIVQNKVTVANYYTTQVGAAYGEADKAQSSDILADVDGTLASVGTALTAVGAIVPGGVPSALATALAQLEAAQNAQQAYATALQDDADASDDVGQVEALYGAAGTKLATDTLAFNAVSKVDIVSSDSAAVIAQKINEATTAAQADVTKAQNTLNTTVGPALVNSYNAALAKFVAADQAATVAAANQAGALATFDALDNSAVDLSTLNAAGEITGLFKVTNGTLGIEAAYANDPGTTAAELQAANALLAVVQARVAADKVEADAQKALQAQAALVDAKDDTMTAADIDSDGVITGGLLKALADAKATQTSLADAVKDLAETNAIIAEWAALKEAVSDASDAIGDLQYTIDFVADGETVGFNGTNDVFIFTETTFGKTANIALDGDDVLFIGTGYSLGVDDATKGGLQGGNNALLEVFFVQNGGVVEAHIETVEFGSNAATQQTNVITLTGVTSLDGVTFDANTGFISLA
;
A
#
# COMPACT_ATOMS: atom_id res chain seq x y z
N MET A 1 5.55 16.64 13.59
CA MET A 1 6.02 17.87 12.94
C MET A 1 5.91 17.63 11.45
N ALA A 2 5.67 18.67 10.66
CA ALA A 2 5.66 18.57 9.19
C ALA A 2 6.98 19.05 8.63
N THR A 3 7.44 18.42 7.56
CA THR A 3 8.64 18.79 6.80
C THR A 3 8.28 19.69 5.60
N ALA A 4 9.30 20.33 5.00
CA ALA A 4 9.11 21.07 3.75
C ALA A 4 8.60 20.15 2.63
N SER A 5 9.09 18.91 2.58
CA SER A 5 8.67 17.90 1.60
C SER A 5 7.20 17.48 1.79
N ASP A 6 6.71 17.35 3.03
CA ASP A 6 5.29 17.04 3.29
C ASP A 6 4.38 18.13 2.71
N LEU A 7 4.74 19.39 2.91
CA LEU A 7 3.99 20.52 2.36
C LEU A 7 4.12 20.60 0.85
N GLN A 8 5.31 20.33 0.30
CA GLN A 8 5.53 20.33 -1.13
C GLN A 8 4.72 19.25 -1.82
N GLN A 9 4.55 18.08 -1.19
CA GLN A 9 3.67 17.02 -1.66
C GLN A 9 2.22 17.53 -1.78
N LEU A 10 1.75 18.33 -0.82
CA LEU A 10 0.42 18.95 -0.91
C LEU A 10 0.33 19.98 -2.04
N TYR A 11 1.34 20.84 -2.23
CA TYR A 11 1.34 21.80 -3.34
C TYR A 11 1.35 21.09 -4.70
N VAL A 12 2.13 20.02 -4.84
CA VAL A 12 2.13 19.16 -6.04
C VAL A 12 0.75 18.52 -6.22
N GLY A 13 0.16 17.92 -5.19
CA GLY A 13 -1.12 17.23 -5.32
C GLY A 13 -2.31 18.15 -5.61
N TYR A 14 -2.42 19.26 -4.89
CA TYR A 14 -3.54 20.19 -5.04
C TYR A 14 -3.40 21.11 -6.25
N PHE A 15 -2.19 21.56 -6.56
CA PHE A 15 -1.99 22.65 -7.52
C PHE A 15 -1.10 22.26 -8.70
N GLY A 16 -0.47 21.08 -8.67
CA GLY A 16 0.41 20.62 -9.74
C GLY A 16 1.65 21.49 -9.92
N ARG A 17 2.10 22.19 -8.87
CA ARG A 17 3.20 23.16 -8.93
C ARG A 17 4.05 23.18 -7.65
N ALA A 18 5.21 23.84 -7.71
CA ALA A 18 6.04 24.08 -6.53
C ALA A 18 5.45 25.18 -5.64
N ALA A 19 5.67 25.11 -4.32
CA ALA A 19 5.34 26.20 -3.40
C ALA A 19 6.26 27.42 -3.57
N ASP A 20 5.82 28.58 -3.08
CA ASP A 20 6.74 29.69 -2.83
C ASP A 20 7.39 29.56 -1.43
N GLN A 21 8.56 30.18 -1.26
CA GLN A 21 9.34 30.05 -0.02
C GLN A 21 8.62 30.64 1.20
N GLU A 22 7.88 31.73 1.03
CA GLU A 22 7.16 32.39 2.13
C GLU A 22 5.98 31.52 2.60
N GLY A 23 5.25 30.93 1.65
CA GLY A 23 4.18 29.97 1.91
C GLY A 23 4.65 28.73 2.64
N LEU A 24 5.79 28.13 2.25
CA LEU A 24 6.37 27.00 2.98
C LEU A 24 6.70 27.39 4.42
N ASN A 25 7.42 28.50 4.61
CA ASN A 25 7.81 28.96 5.94
C ASN A 25 6.58 29.22 6.83
N PHE A 26 5.53 29.82 6.28
CA PHE A 26 4.29 30.08 7.00
C PHE A 26 3.64 28.78 7.51
N TRP A 27 3.48 27.77 6.65
CA TRP A 27 2.83 26.52 7.04
C TRP A 27 3.67 25.70 8.01
N LEU A 28 5.00 25.66 7.82
CA LEU A 28 5.92 25.01 8.75
C LEU A 28 5.83 25.64 10.13
N GLU A 29 5.84 26.97 10.23
CA GLU A 29 5.69 27.68 11.50
C GLU A 29 4.31 27.41 12.13
N ALA A 30 3.25 27.45 11.32
CA ALA A 30 1.88 27.23 11.80
C ALA A 30 1.66 25.80 12.33
N ILE A 31 2.29 24.79 11.74
CA ILE A 31 2.23 23.40 12.21
C ILE A 31 3.16 23.20 13.40
N ASN A 32 4.46 23.44 13.21
CA ASN A 32 5.48 23.02 14.16
C ASN A 32 5.50 23.89 15.43
N ASN A 33 5.07 25.16 15.32
CA ASN A 33 5.02 26.11 16.44
C ASN A 33 3.61 26.63 16.76
N GLY A 34 2.69 26.61 15.79
CA GLY A 34 1.34 27.17 15.91
C GLY A 34 0.25 26.17 16.33
N GLY A 35 0.54 24.85 16.30
CA GLY A 35 -0.39 23.80 16.71
C GLY A 35 -1.42 23.41 15.65
N LEU A 36 -1.25 23.80 14.39
CA LEU A 36 -2.03 23.26 13.27
C LEU A 36 -1.56 21.84 12.89
N SER A 37 -2.45 21.06 12.26
CA SER A 37 -2.11 19.78 11.62
C SER A 37 -2.04 19.90 10.09
N LEU A 38 -1.51 18.87 9.42
CA LEU A 38 -1.59 18.75 7.96
C LEU A 38 -3.05 18.81 7.47
N ASP A 39 -3.99 18.18 8.17
CA ASP A 39 -5.43 18.25 7.84
C ASP A 39 -5.95 19.70 7.81
N ASN A 40 -5.41 20.58 8.66
CA ASN A 40 -5.77 22.00 8.63
C ASN A 40 -5.25 22.70 7.37
N VAL A 41 -4.11 22.25 6.83
CA VAL A 41 -3.55 22.74 5.55
C VAL A 41 -4.41 22.25 4.39
N HIS A 42 -4.75 20.95 4.34
CA HIS A 42 -5.68 20.39 3.35
C HIS A 42 -6.99 21.19 3.27
N ALA A 43 -7.62 21.41 4.43
CA ALA A 43 -8.86 22.18 4.52
C ALA A 43 -8.70 23.63 4.06
N SER A 44 -7.54 24.25 4.30
CA SER A 44 -7.22 25.61 3.86
C SER A 44 -6.99 25.69 2.36
N PHE A 45 -6.34 24.67 1.77
CA PHE A 45 -6.08 24.60 0.33
C PHE A 45 -7.40 24.48 -0.45
N VAL A 46 -8.32 23.61 -0.03
CA VAL A 46 -9.65 23.48 -0.66
C VAL A 46 -10.45 24.79 -0.61
N GLN A 47 -10.26 25.62 0.42
CA GLN A 47 -10.95 26.91 0.56
C GLN A 47 -10.23 28.07 -0.15
N SER A 48 -9.09 27.81 -0.79
CA SER A 48 -8.28 28.86 -1.40
C SER A 48 -8.87 29.34 -2.74
N VAL A 49 -8.57 30.60 -3.09
CA VAL A 49 -8.94 31.17 -4.39
C VAL A 49 -8.29 30.40 -5.55
N GLU A 50 -7.10 29.86 -5.31
CA GLU A 50 -6.36 29.07 -6.30
C GLU A 50 -7.02 27.73 -6.57
N TYR A 51 -7.49 27.05 -5.52
CA TYR A 51 -8.27 25.82 -5.66
C TYR A 51 -9.57 26.06 -6.44
N ALA A 52 -10.32 27.09 -6.05
CA ALA A 52 -11.55 27.47 -6.75
C ALA A 52 -11.30 27.74 -8.24
N ALA A 53 -10.19 28.40 -8.58
CA ALA A 53 -9.82 28.69 -9.96
C ALA A 53 -9.51 27.43 -10.78
N LEU A 54 -8.94 26.38 -10.16
CA LEU A 54 -8.60 25.13 -10.83
C LEU A 54 -9.78 24.16 -10.93
N TYR A 55 -10.62 24.08 -9.90
CA TYR A 55 -11.56 22.95 -9.74
C TYR A 55 -13.05 23.31 -9.78
N ASP A 56 -13.48 24.53 -9.43
CA ASP A 56 -14.92 24.85 -9.26
C ASP A 56 -15.77 24.68 -10.54
N SER A 57 -15.12 24.75 -11.71
CA SER A 57 -15.79 24.62 -13.01
C SER A 57 -15.78 23.20 -13.58
N LEU A 58 -15.07 22.27 -12.93
CA LEU A 58 -14.88 20.91 -13.41
C LEU A 58 -16.02 19.98 -12.98
N SER A 59 -16.33 18.98 -13.82
CA SER A 59 -17.12 17.84 -13.35
C SER A 59 -16.29 16.98 -12.40
N ASN A 60 -16.93 16.11 -11.59
CA ASN A 60 -16.20 15.18 -10.73
C ASN A 60 -15.24 14.28 -11.52
N SER A 61 -15.61 13.86 -12.74
CA SER A 61 -14.73 13.09 -13.63
C SER A 61 -13.51 13.90 -14.10
N ASP A 62 -13.72 15.16 -14.48
CA ASP A 62 -12.62 16.03 -14.93
C ASP A 62 -11.70 16.38 -13.77
N LEU A 63 -12.25 16.55 -12.56
CA LEU A 63 -11.48 16.78 -11.36
C LEU A 63 -10.58 15.61 -11.00
N VAL A 64 -11.12 14.38 -10.98
CA VAL A 64 -10.32 13.18 -10.72
C VAL A 64 -9.19 13.08 -11.74
N THR A 65 -9.50 13.35 -13.01
CA THR A 65 -8.50 13.37 -14.08
C THR A 65 -7.40 14.41 -13.81
N GLN A 66 -7.77 15.63 -13.40
CA GLN A 66 -6.80 16.68 -13.10
C GLN A 66 -5.93 16.34 -11.88
N VAL A 67 -6.50 15.77 -10.82
CA VAL A 67 -5.76 15.34 -9.63
C VAL A 67 -4.74 14.25 -9.99
N TYR A 68 -5.12 13.27 -10.79
CA TYR A 68 -4.19 12.23 -11.27
C TYR A 68 -3.07 12.81 -12.14
N LEU A 69 -3.37 13.80 -13.00
CA LEU A 69 -2.33 14.48 -13.78
C LEU A 69 -1.35 15.25 -12.88
N ASN A 70 -1.84 15.95 -11.86
CA ASN A 70 -1.00 16.69 -10.93
C ASN A 70 -0.07 15.75 -10.15
N VAL A 71 -0.64 14.70 -9.55
CA VAL A 71 0.07 13.77 -8.66
C VAL A 71 0.97 12.82 -9.44
N LEU A 72 0.44 12.20 -10.50
CA LEU A 72 1.07 11.07 -11.19
C LEU A 72 1.54 11.37 -12.62
N GLY A 73 1.24 12.55 -13.16
CA GLY A 73 1.62 12.90 -14.54
C GLY A 73 0.97 12.02 -15.62
N ARG A 74 -0.01 11.19 -15.25
CA ARG A 74 -0.68 10.22 -16.15
C ARG A 74 -2.20 10.35 -16.06
N ALA A 75 -2.86 9.90 -17.13
CA ALA A 75 -4.31 9.79 -17.12
C ALA A 75 -4.76 8.68 -16.16
N VAL A 76 -5.86 8.93 -15.45
CA VAL A 76 -6.55 7.93 -14.62
C VAL A 76 -7.14 6.83 -15.50
N GLU A 77 -6.98 5.59 -15.05
CA GLU A 77 -7.61 4.41 -15.67
C GLU A 77 -9.14 4.42 -15.55
N ALA A 78 -9.83 3.72 -16.46
CA ALA A 78 -11.29 3.79 -16.57
C ALA A 78 -12.01 3.33 -15.29
N GLU A 79 -11.49 2.27 -14.65
CA GLU A 79 -12.00 1.69 -13.42
C GLU A 79 -11.79 2.63 -12.22
N GLY A 80 -10.59 3.21 -12.10
CA GLY A 80 -10.25 4.17 -11.04
C GLY A 80 -11.08 5.46 -11.18
N LEU A 81 -11.24 5.97 -12.41
CA LEU A 81 -12.07 7.12 -12.68
C LEU A 81 -13.53 6.88 -12.28
N ALA A 82 -14.08 5.73 -12.65
CA ALA A 82 -15.44 5.36 -12.30
C ALA A 82 -15.62 5.23 -10.77
N PHE A 83 -14.63 4.67 -10.08
CA PHE A 83 -14.64 4.54 -8.62
C PHE A 83 -14.64 5.91 -7.93
N TRP A 84 -13.64 6.75 -8.20
CA TRP A 84 -13.47 8.05 -7.55
C TRP A 84 -14.59 9.03 -7.91
N ALA A 85 -14.95 9.14 -9.19
CA ALA A 85 -16.02 10.04 -9.62
C ALA A 85 -17.37 9.59 -9.06
N GLY A 86 -17.64 8.27 -9.01
CA GLY A 86 -18.85 7.73 -8.40
C GLY A 86 -18.95 8.03 -6.90
N ALA A 87 -17.83 7.96 -6.17
CA ALA A 87 -17.78 8.30 -4.74
C ALA A 87 -18.01 9.79 -4.49
N LEU A 88 -17.50 10.67 -5.34
CA LEU A 88 -17.76 12.12 -5.30
C LEU A 88 -19.21 12.44 -5.65
N ASP A 89 -19.77 11.82 -6.70
CA ASP A 89 -21.17 12.00 -7.11
C ASP A 89 -22.16 11.55 -6.02
N ALA A 90 -21.82 10.49 -5.30
CA ALA A 90 -22.59 9.98 -4.18
C ALA A 90 -22.42 10.80 -2.88
N GLY A 91 -21.46 11.72 -2.84
CA GLY A 91 -21.11 12.50 -1.64
C GLY A 91 -20.55 11.65 -0.51
N THR A 92 -20.03 10.46 -0.80
CA THR A 92 -19.44 9.55 0.20
C THR A 92 -18.01 9.94 0.55
N ILE A 93 -17.33 10.67 -0.34
CA ILE A 93 -16.04 11.32 -0.07
C ILE A 93 -16.11 12.78 -0.49
N THR A 94 -15.24 13.59 0.09
CA THR A 94 -14.95 14.96 -0.35
C THR A 94 -13.66 15.00 -1.21
N GLN A 95 -13.36 16.13 -1.84
CA GLN A 95 -12.20 16.25 -2.73
C GLN A 95 -10.85 16.23 -1.98
N ASP A 96 -10.80 16.75 -0.76
CA ASP A 96 -9.66 16.57 0.14
C ASP A 96 -9.41 15.09 0.43
N GLN A 97 -10.47 14.32 0.71
CA GLN A 97 -10.37 12.88 0.93
C GLN A 97 -9.97 12.10 -0.35
N LEU A 98 -10.28 12.62 -1.54
CA LEU A 98 -9.75 12.06 -2.79
C LEU A 98 -8.22 12.23 -2.85
N ILE A 99 -7.70 13.43 -2.61
CA ILE A 99 -6.27 13.70 -2.71
C ILE A 99 -5.51 12.96 -1.61
N GLU A 100 -6.00 13.02 -0.37
CA GLU A 100 -5.45 12.26 0.76
C GLU A 100 -5.47 10.75 0.47
N GLY A 101 -6.63 10.22 0.07
CA GLY A 101 -6.79 8.80 -0.26
C GLY A 101 -5.91 8.35 -1.43
N LEU A 102 -5.73 9.21 -2.44
CA LEU A 102 -4.82 8.96 -3.54
C LEU A 102 -3.37 8.91 -3.04
N LEU A 103 -2.90 9.94 -2.32
CA LEU A 103 -1.53 10.02 -1.81
C LEU A 103 -1.20 8.91 -0.81
N SER A 104 -2.14 8.50 0.03
CA SER A 104 -1.97 7.40 0.98
C SER A 104 -2.10 6.01 0.33
N GLY A 105 -2.74 5.94 -0.84
CA GLY A 105 -3.03 4.71 -1.57
C GLY A 105 -2.14 4.46 -2.78
N LEU A 106 -1.04 5.22 -2.91
CA LEU A 106 -0.13 5.09 -4.05
C LEU A 106 0.56 3.72 -4.03
N SER A 107 0.68 3.12 -5.21
CA SER A 107 1.71 2.10 -5.44
C SER A 107 3.09 2.71 -5.19
N ALA A 108 4.11 1.91 -4.92
CA ALA A 108 5.44 2.47 -4.68
C ALA A 108 6.04 3.17 -5.91
N ASN A 109 5.70 2.70 -7.11
CA ASN A 109 6.06 3.38 -8.37
C ASN A 109 5.39 4.75 -8.47
N ASP A 110 4.09 4.83 -8.13
CA ASP A 110 3.38 6.10 -8.13
C ASP A 110 3.90 7.03 -7.01
N ALA A 111 4.29 6.47 -5.86
CA ALA A 111 4.95 7.22 -4.78
C ALA A 111 6.30 7.80 -5.22
N LEU A 112 7.08 7.08 -6.04
CA LEU A 112 8.32 7.59 -6.63
C LEU A 112 8.07 8.78 -7.56
N ILE A 113 7.01 8.77 -8.37
CA ILE A 113 6.62 9.93 -9.20
C ILE A 113 6.38 11.16 -8.33
N VAL A 114 5.62 10.99 -7.24
CA VAL A 114 5.31 12.09 -6.33
C VAL A 114 6.58 12.60 -5.64
N GLN A 115 7.46 11.71 -5.18
CA GLN A 115 8.73 12.12 -4.59
C GLN A 115 9.64 12.84 -5.59
N ASN A 116 9.74 12.35 -6.82
CA ASN A 116 10.48 13.01 -7.90
C ASN A 116 9.97 14.43 -8.15
N LYS A 117 8.64 14.61 -8.20
CA LYS A 117 8.02 15.94 -8.31
C LYS A 117 8.35 16.79 -7.09
N VAL A 118 8.28 16.26 -5.87
CA VAL A 118 8.66 16.98 -4.64
C VAL A 118 10.12 17.44 -4.67
N THR A 119 11.05 16.60 -5.11
CA THR A 119 12.47 16.95 -5.29
C THR A 119 12.64 18.12 -6.25
N VAL A 120 12.03 18.03 -7.44
CA VAL A 120 12.07 19.12 -8.43
C VAL A 120 11.42 20.39 -7.89
N ALA A 121 10.32 20.25 -7.18
CA ALA A 121 9.57 21.35 -6.62
C ALA A 121 10.37 22.06 -5.52
N ASN A 122 11.01 21.33 -4.60
CA ASN A 122 11.89 21.89 -3.58
C ASN A 122 13.05 22.66 -4.22
N TYR A 123 13.71 22.07 -5.23
CA TYR A 123 14.79 22.74 -5.95
C TYR A 123 14.29 24.01 -6.64
N TYR A 124 13.13 23.97 -7.30
CA TYR A 124 12.51 25.15 -7.91
C TYR A 124 12.27 26.26 -6.88
N THR A 125 11.59 25.94 -5.79
CA THR A 125 11.27 26.91 -4.73
C THR A 125 12.52 27.61 -4.22
N THR A 126 13.61 26.88 -4.00
CA THR A 126 14.82 27.52 -3.50
C THR A 126 15.58 28.32 -4.56
N GLN A 127 15.71 27.80 -5.78
CA GLN A 127 16.44 28.53 -6.84
C GLN A 127 15.78 29.88 -7.12
N VAL A 128 14.45 29.93 -7.12
CA VAL A 128 13.72 31.18 -7.31
C VAL A 128 13.69 32.02 -6.02
N GLY A 129 13.55 31.37 -4.85
CA GLY A 129 13.63 31.99 -3.54
C GLY A 129 12.65 33.16 -3.37
N ALA A 130 13.12 34.27 -2.80
CA ALA A 130 12.32 35.47 -2.57
C ALA A 130 11.83 36.17 -3.86
N ALA A 131 12.32 35.76 -5.04
CA ALA A 131 11.87 36.29 -6.32
C ALA A 131 10.60 35.61 -6.85
N TYR A 132 10.11 34.57 -6.17
CA TYR A 132 8.96 33.78 -6.61
C TYR A 132 7.71 34.67 -6.71
N GLY A 133 7.12 34.74 -7.90
CA GLY A 133 5.90 35.48 -8.22
C GLY A 133 4.90 34.67 -9.04
N GLU A 134 3.87 35.34 -9.57
CA GLU A 134 2.76 34.64 -10.23
C GLU A 134 3.14 33.90 -11.53
N ALA A 135 4.19 34.34 -12.23
CA ALA A 135 4.66 33.63 -13.42
C ALA A 135 5.32 32.29 -13.07
N ASP A 136 5.89 32.19 -11.87
CA ASP A 136 6.65 31.04 -11.40
C ASP A 136 5.74 29.87 -11.00
N LYS A 137 4.47 30.16 -10.68
CA LYS A 137 3.44 29.12 -10.50
C LYS A 137 3.22 28.31 -11.77
N ALA A 138 3.04 29.01 -12.89
CA ALA A 138 2.85 28.35 -14.18
C ALA A 138 4.14 27.67 -14.64
N GLN A 139 5.30 28.33 -14.50
CA GLN A 139 6.58 27.75 -14.90
C GLN A 139 6.92 26.48 -14.11
N SER A 140 6.75 26.49 -12.78
CA SER A 140 6.97 25.28 -11.97
C SER A 140 5.96 24.20 -12.29
N SER A 141 4.71 24.54 -12.60
CA SER A 141 3.71 23.56 -13.04
C SER A 141 4.11 22.89 -14.35
N ASP A 142 4.51 23.68 -15.35
CA ASP A 142 4.97 23.17 -16.65
C ASP A 142 6.18 22.23 -16.50
N ILE A 143 7.14 22.61 -15.63
CA ILE A 143 8.32 21.78 -15.35
C ILE A 143 7.92 20.47 -14.64
N LEU A 144 7.03 20.53 -13.66
CA LEU A 144 6.61 19.37 -12.87
C LEU A 144 5.68 18.43 -13.65
N ALA A 145 4.95 18.93 -14.64
CA ALA A 145 4.04 18.13 -15.45
C ALA A 145 4.76 16.98 -16.19
N ASP A 146 5.99 17.24 -16.65
CA ASP A 146 6.80 16.27 -17.38
C ASP A 146 7.63 15.34 -16.47
N VAL A 147 7.60 15.56 -15.15
CA VAL A 147 8.29 14.70 -14.17
C VAL A 147 7.49 13.42 -13.95
N ASP A 148 8.14 12.30 -14.20
CA ASP A 148 7.61 10.94 -14.05
C ASP A 148 8.49 10.10 -13.11
N GLY A 149 8.31 8.77 -13.13
CA GLY A 149 9.05 7.85 -12.27
C GLY A 149 10.51 7.64 -12.69
N THR A 150 10.95 8.25 -13.80
CA THR A 150 12.28 8.07 -14.35
C THR A 150 13.23 9.18 -13.92
N LEU A 151 14.53 8.88 -13.94
CA LEU A 151 15.55 9.87 -13.59
C LEU A 151 15.77 10.91 -14.68
N ALA A 152 15.56 10.50 -15.93
CA ALA A 152 15.74 11.36 -17.09
C ALA A 152 14.75 12.54 -17.07
N SER A 153 13.51 12.31 -16.61
CA SER A 153 12.50 13.37 -16.52
C SER A 153 12.87 14.41 -15.46
N VAL A 154 13.28 13.98 -14.28
CA VAL A 154 13.76 14.86 -13.20
C VAL A 154 15.05 15.59 -13.61
N GLY A 155 16.03 14.92 -14.25
CA GLY A 155 17.25 15.57 -14.76
C GLY A 155 16.95 16.64 -15.81
N THR A 156 15.95 16.38 -16.67
CA THR A 156 15.43 17.38 -17.63
C THR A 156 14.78 18.55 -16.90
N ALA A 157 13.92 18.27 -15.93
CA ALA A 157 13.22 19.27 -15.14
C ALA A 157 14.20 20.16 -14.35
N LEU A 158 15.18 19.56 -13.67
CA LEU A 158 16.21 20.27 -12.91
C LEU A 158 17.17 21.05 -13.81
N THR A 159 17.44 20.59 -15.04
CA THR A 159 18.15 21.41 -16.04
C THR A 159 17.32 22.64 -16.42
N ALA A 160 16.01 22.50 -16.58
CA ALA A 160 15.11 23.61 -16.83
C ALA A 160 15.07 24.59 -15.65
N VAL A 161 15.10 24.10 -14.40
CA VAL A 161 15.20 24.95 -13.20
C VAL A 161 16.57 25.63 -13.11
N GLY A 162 17.68 24.91 -13.32
CA GLY A 162 19.04 25.45 -13.24
C GLY A 162 19.35 26.49 -14.32
N ALA A 163 18.59 26.51 -15.43
CA ALA A 163 18.64 27.60 -16.40
C ALA A 163 18.09 28.93 -15.86
N ILE A 164 17.43 28.93 -14.69
CA ILE A 164 16.81 30.10 -14.06
C ILE A 164 17.83 30.86 -13.19
N VAL A 165 18.86 30.20 -12.62
CA VAL A 165 19.93 30.83 -11.80
C VAL A 165 21.31 30.15 -11.98
N PRO A 166 22.43 30.88 -12.25
CA PRO A 166 23.75 30.24 -12.44
C PRO A 166 24.55 30.01 -11.13
N GLY A 167 25.13 28.81 -10.95
CA GLY A 167 26.38 28.64 -10.15
C GLY A 167 26.49 27.56 -9.05
N GLY A 168 25.58 26.58 -8.94
CA GLY A 168 25.69 25.50 -7.94
C GLY A 168 26.53 24.28 -8.37
N VAL A 169 26.66 23.30 -7.46
CA VAL A 169 27.08 21.89 -7.74
C VAL A 169 26.52 21.44 -9.09
N PRO A 170 27.20 20.58 -9.90
CA PRO A 170 26.61 20.09 -11.14
C PRO A 170 25.20 19.60 -10.84
N SER A 171 24.19 20.32 -11.37
CA SER A 171 22.80 20.10 -10.99
C SER A 171 22.40 18.64 -11.22
N ALA A 172 23.04 17.99 -12.20
CA ALA A 172 22.92 16.56 -12.47
C ALA A 172 23.36 15.65 -11.31
N LEU A 173 24.39 15.98 -10.53
CA LEU A 173 24.83 15.17 -9.38
C LEU A 173 23.87 15.30 -8.20
N ALA A 174 23.44 16.52 -7.89
CA ALA A 174 22.38 16.78 -6.91
C ALA A 174 21.10 16.05 -7.25
N THR A 175 20.75 16.04 -8.54
CA THR A 175 19.62 15.28 -9.07
C THR A 175 19.78 13.79 -8.80
N ALA A 176 20.89 13.20 -9.25
CA ALA A 176 21.09 11.76 -9.21
C ALA A 176 21.08 11.21 -7.77
N LEU A 177 21.58 11.99 -6.81
CA LEU A 177 21.61 11.60 -5.40
C LEU A 177 20.28 11.78 -4.67
N ALA A 178 19.55 12.87 -4.92
CA ALA A 178 18.19 13.03 -4.40
C ALA A 178 17.25 11.93 -4.94
N GLN A 179 17.49 11.47 -6.16
CA GLN A 179 16.73 10.36 -6.74
C GLN A 179 17.13 9.01 -6.17
N LEU A 180 18.41 8.79 -5.89
CA LEU A 180 18.86 7.57 -5.22
C LEU A 180 18.21 7.47 -3.83
N GLU A 181 18.21 8.57 -3.06
CA GLU A 181 17.52 8.69 -1.78
C GLU A 181 16.01 8.41 -1.93
N ALA A 182 15.34 9.02 -2.90
CA ALA A 182 13.91 8.80 -3.16
C ALA A 182 13.58 7.35 -3.58
N ALA A 183 14.39 6.74 -4.44
CA ALA A 183 14.22 5.36 -4.88
C ALA A 183 14.40 4.39 -3.71
N GLN A 184 15.38 4.65 -2.83
CA GLN A 184 15.60 3.88 -1.61
C GLN A 184 14.45 4.06 -0.60
N ASN A 185 13.95 5.28 -0.41
CA ASN A 185 12.81 5.55 0.45
C ASN A 185 11.52 4.91 -0.06
N ALA A 186 11.27 4.93 -1.38
CA ALA A 186 10.12 4.25 -1.99
C ALA A 186 10.23 2.72 -1.84
N GLN A 187 11.43 2.16 -2.01
CA GLN A 187 11.70 0.75 -1.76
C GLN A 187 11.43 0.38 -0.29
N GLN A 188 11.87 1.21 0.65
CA GLN A 188 11.65 1.04 2.08
C GLN A 188 10.16 1.19 2.47
N ALA A 189 9.46 2.20 1.94
CA ALA A 189 8.04 2.41 2.21
C ALA A 189 7.18 1.24 1.71
N TYR A 190 7.49 0.71 0.51
CA TYR A 190 6.83 -0.49 0.01
C TYR A 190 7.12 -1.70 0.89
N ALA A 191 8.37 -1.84 1.32
CA ALA A 191 8.80 -2.92 2.20
C ALA A 191 8.03 -2.93 3.53
N THR A 192 7.88 -1.75 4.15
CA THR A 192 7.07 -1.56 5.37
C THR A 192 5.59 -1.82 5.13
N ALA A 193 5.01 -1.28 4.04
CA ALA A 193 3.60 -1.48 3.71
C ALA A 193 3.23 -2.95 3.47
N LEU A 194 4.15 -3.76 2.92
CA LEU A 194 3.92 -5.17 2.65
C LEU A 194 3.97 -6.05 3.92
N GLN A 195 4.67 -5.62 4.96
CA GLN A 195 4.90 -6.43 6.17
C GLN A 195 3.84 -6.25 7.26
N ASP A 196 3.04 -5.16 7.23
CA ASP A 196 2.11 -4.80 8.33
C ASP A 196 2.80 -4.83 9.71
N ASP A 197 4.10 -4.53 9.75
CA ASP A 197 4.96 -4.53 10.95
C ASP A 197 5.63 -3.16 11.07
N ALA A 198 5.75 -2.68 12.31
CA ALA A 198 6.21 -1.33 12.64
C ALA A 198 7.73 -1.27 12.94
N ASP A 199 8.46 -2.38 12.84
CA ASP A 199 9.87 -2.48 13.24
C ASP A 199 10.82 -2.42 12.02
N ALA A 200 11.17 -1.20 11.61
CA ALA A 200 11.82 -0.83 10.35
C ALA A 200 13.33 -1.18 10.20
N SER A 201 13.88 -2.12 10.97
CA SER A 201 15.35 -2.29 11.06
C SER A 201 16.01 -3.24 10.04
N ASP A 202 15.23 -4.00 9.25
CA ASP A 202 15.73 -4.87 8.16
C ASP A 202 14.63 -5.18 7.10
N ASP A 203 13.87 -4.17 6.68
CA ASP A 203 12.66 -4.40 5.88
C ASP A 203 13.00 -4.80 4.43
N VAL A 204 14.04 -4.22 3.84
CA VAL A 204 14.44 -4.51 2.44
C VAL A 204 14.95 -5.95 2.28
N GLY A 205 15.75 -6.44 3.24
CA GLY A 205 16.26 -7.83 3.23
C GLY A 205 15.15 -8.86 3.39
N GLN A 206 14.15 -8.55 4.22
CA GLN A 206 12.96 -9.38 4.41
C GLN A 206 12.01 -9.32 3.21
N VAL A 207 11.89 -8.17 2.54
CA VAL A 207 11.07 -8.05 1.32
C VAL A 207 11.74 -8.69 0.10
N GLU A 208 13.06 -8.78 0.02
CA GLU A 208 13.72 -9.64 -0.98
C GLU A 208 13.35 -11.12 -0.78
N ALA A 209 13.22 -11.58 0.46
CA ALA A 209 12.73 -12.93 0.74
C ALA A 209 11.24 -13.10 0.36
N LEU A 210 10.39 -12.11 0.64
CA LEU A 210 8.99 -12.09 0.22
C LEU A 210 8.83 -12.01 -1.31
N TYR A 211 9.69 -11.27 -1.99
CA TYR A 211 9.75 -11.21 -3.46
C TYR A 211 10.13 -12.57 -4.05
N GLY A 212 11.12 -13.26 -3.46
CA GLY A 212 11.43 -14.65 -3.81
C GLY A 212 10.25 -15.60 -3.57
N ALA A 213 9.53 -15.42 -2.47
CA ALA A 213 8.32 -16.18 -2.16
C ALA A 213 7.17 -15.86 -3.15
N ALA A 214 6.98 -14.60 -3.53
CA ALA A 214 6.01 -14.15 -4.52
C ALA A 214 6.32 -14.75 -5.90
N GLY A 215 7.58 -14.81 -6.31
CA GLY A 215 8.00 -15.52 -7.53
C GLY A 215 7.62 -17.01 -7.50
N THR A 216 7.76 -17.66 -6.33
CA THR A 216 7.34 -19.06 -6.14
C THR A 216 5.80 -19.20 -6.16
N LYS A 217 5.09 -18.25 -5.56
CA LYS A 217 3.62 -18.18 -5.60
C LYS A 217 3.12 -17.94 -7.02
N LEU A 218 3.75 -17.05 -7.80
CA LEU A 218 3.41 -16.79 -9.20
C LEU A 218 3.51 -18.06 -10.03
N ALA A 219 4.57 -18.87 -9.83
CA ALA A 219 4.70 -20.16 -10.49
C ALA A 219 3.57 -21.12 -10.09
N THR A 220 3.16 -21.12 -8.82
CA THR A 220 2.05 -21.94 -8.31
C THR A 220 0.70 -21.49 -8.90
N ASP A 221 0.42 -20.20 -8.90
CA ASP A 221 -0.80 -19.61 -9.43
C ASP A 221 -0.89 -19.79 -10.96
N THR A 222 0.24 -19.71 -11.66
CA THR A 222 0.33 -20.03 -13.09
C THR A 222 -0.03 -21.49 -13.35
N LEU A 223 0.45 -22.42 -12.53
CA LEU A 223 0.07 -23.84 -12.64
C LEU A 223 -1.42 -24.06 -12.35
N ALA A 224 -1.97 -23.37 -11.35
CA ALA A 224 -3.39 -23.41 -11.02
C ALA A 224 -4.25 -22.86 -12.18
N PHE A 225 -3.86 -21.72 -12.76
CA PHE A 225 -4.50 -21.14 -13.94
C PHE A 225 -4.44 -22.12 -15.13
N ASN A 226 -3.27 -22.64 -15.47
CA ASN A 226 -3.10 -23.57 -16.60
C ASN A 226 -3.95 -24.84 -16.41
N ALA A 227 -4.06 -25.34 -15.17
CA ALA A 227 -4.86 -26.53 -14.85
C ALA A 227 -6.36 -26.32 -15.08
N VAL A 228 -6.89 -25.13 -14.76
CA VAL A 228 -8.32 -24.81 -14.92
C VAL A 228 -8.65 -24.33 -16.34
N SER A 229 -7.81 -23.47 -16.91
CA SER A 229 -8.04 -22.82 -18.21
C SER A 229 -7.78 -23.74 -19.41
N LYS A 230 -6.91 -24.74 -19.25
CA LYS A 230 -6.34 -25.54 -20.36
C LYS A 230 -5.57 -24.69 -21.38
N VAL A 231 -5.16 -23.48 -21.00
CA VAL A 231 -4.31 -22.57 -21.76
C VAL A 231 -2.96 -22.52 -21.04
N ASP A 232 -1.87 -22.76 -21.76
CA ASP A 232 -0.53 -22.76 -21.17
C ASP A 232 0.07 -21.35 -21.17
N ILE A 233 0.13 -20.72 -19.99
CA ILE A 233 1.04 -19.59 -19.73
C ILE A 233 2.43 -20.14 -19.43
N VAL A 234 3.45 -19.58 -20.10
CA VAL A 234 4.86 -19.95 -19.94
C VAL A 234 5.72 -18.73 -19.61
N SER A 235 6.88 -18.95 -19.00
CA SER A 235 7.76 -17.88 -18.53
C SER A 235 8.31 -16.95 -19.64
N SER A 236 8.24 -17.36 -20.91
CA SER A 236 8.64 -16.53 -22.05
C SER A 236 7.52 -15.66 -22.61
N ASP A 237 6.29 -15.78 -22.10
CA ASP A 237 5.19 -14.95 -22.57
C ASP A 237 5.37 -13.50 -22.12
N SER A 238 5.18 -12.56 -23.05
CA SER A 238 5.08 -11.14 -22.70
C SER A 238 3.78 -10.86 -21.94
N ALA A 239 3.73 -9.75 -21.18
CA ALA A 239 2.53 -9.32 -20.48
C ALA A 239 1.29 -9.24 -21.40
N ALA A 240 1.47 -8.76 -22.64
CA ALA A 240 0.39 -8.70 -23.63
C ALA A 240 -0.13 -10.10 -24.05
N VAL A 241 0.78 -11.08 -24.17
CA VAL A 241 0.43 -12.46 -24.50
C VAL A 241 -0.29 -13.13 -23.32
N ILE A 242 0.16 -12.89 -22.09
CA ILE A 242 -0.50 -13.38 -20.87
C ILE A 242 -1.93 -12.83 -20.80
N ALA A 243 -2.11 -11.52 -20.98
CA ALA A 243 -3.43 -10.88 -20.98
C ALA A 243 -4.36 -11.46 -22.07
N GLN A 244 -3.83 -11.70 -23.27
CA GLN A 244 -4.59 -12.35 -24.33
C GLN A 244 -5.02 -13.78 -23.94
N LYS A 245 -4.12 -14.58 -23.40
CA LYS A 245 -4.41 -15.97 -22.95
C LYS A 245 -5.49 -16.01 -21.87
N ILE A 246 -5.44 -15.08 -20.91
CA ILE A 246 -6.46 -14.91 -19.87
C ILE A 246 -7.82 -14.58 -20.51
N ASN A 247 -7.85 -13.64 -21.45
CA ASN A 247 -9.08 -13.25 -22.15
C ASN A 247 -9.67 -14.40 -22.97
N GLU A 248 -8.84 -15.16 -23.67
CA GLU A 248 -9.24 -16.34 -24.44
C GLU A 248 -9.83 -17.42 -23.53
N ALA A 249 -9.15 -17.73 -22.42
CA ALA A 249 -9.62 -18.70 -21.43
C ALA A 249 -10.97 -18.29 -20.81
N THR A 250 -11.10 -17.02 -20.40
CA THR A 250 -12.33 -16.48 -19.80
C THR A 250 -13.50 -16.53 -20.77
N THR A 251 -13.24 -16.15 -22.03
CA THR A 251 -14.24 -16.22 -23.11
C THR A 251 -14.67 -17.66 -23.38
N ALA A 252 -13.71 -18.60 -23.41
CA ALA A 252 -13.99 -20.01 -23.61
C ALA A 252 -14.84 -20.60 -22.48
N ALA A 253 -14.50 -20.31 -21.22
CA ALA A 253 -15.29 -20.76 -20.07
C ALA A 253 -16.73 -20.21 -20.10
N GLN A 254 -16.92 -18.94 -20.48
CA GLN A 254 -18.25 -18.36 -20.63
C GLN A 254 -19.04 -18.96 -21.81
N ALA A 255 -18.35 -19.30 -22.90
CA ALA A 255 -18.94 -20.01 -24.03
C ALA A 255 -19.40 -21.42 -23.63
N ASP A 256 -18.62 -22.13 -22.80
CA ASP A 256 -18.97 -23.46 -22.30
C ASP A 256 -20.21 -23.43 -21.38
N VAL A 257 -20.31 -22.43 -20.48
CA VAL A 257 -21.52 -22.21 -19.67
C VAL A 257 -22.73 -21.95 -20.57
N THR A 258 -22.58 -21.06 -21.56
CA THR A 258 -23.65 -20.72 -22.50
C THR A 258 -24.09 -21.95 -23.30
N LYS A 259 -23.15 -22.76 -23.75
CA LYS A 259 -23.40 -24.00 -24.50
C LYS A 259 -24.13 -25.02 -23.65
N ALA A 260 -23.68 -25.27 -22.42
CA ALA A 260 -24.34 -26.18 -21.48
C ALA A 260 -25.77 -25.71 -21.16
N GLN A 261 -25.93 -24.41 -20.90
CA GLN A 261 -27.21 -23.78 -20.60
C GLN A 261 -28.20 -23.87 -21.77
N ASN A 262 -27.73 -23.63 -22.99
CA ASN A 262 -28.54 -23.74 -24.20
C ASN A 262 -28.95 -25.19 -24.47
N THR A 263 -28.02 -26.13 -24.34
CA THR A 263 -28.30 -27.56 -24.51
C THR A 263 -29.39 -28.00 -23.54
N LEU A 264 -29.23 -27.67 -22.25
CA LEU A 264 -30.23 -27.97 -21.23
C LEU A 264 -31.58 -27.32 -21.54
N ASN A 265 -31.61 -26.02 -21.88
CA ASN A 265 -32.84 -25.31 -22.23
C ASN A 265 -33.57 -25.93 -23.42
N THR A 266 -32.84 -26.40 -24.44
CA THR A 266 -33.45 -27.05 -25.61
C THR A 266 -34.02 -28.43 -25.30
N THR A 267 -33.39 -29.18 -24.39
CA THR A 267 -33.81 -30.54 -24.03
C THR A 267 -34.98 -30.53 -23.04
N VAL A 268 -34.85 -29.79 -21.92
CA VAL A 268 -35.80 -29.89 -20.80
C VAL A 268 -36.79 -28.71 -20.73
N GLY A 269 -36.50 -27.61 -21.43
CA GLY A 269 -37.31 -26.41 -21.50
C GLY A 269 -36.94 -25.34 -20.44
N PRO A 270 -36.91 -24.05 -20.81
CA PRO A 270 -36.34 -22.99 -19.97
C PRO A 270 -37.08 -22.74 -18.64
N ALA A 271 -38.38 -23.01 -18.59
CA ALA A 271 -39.16 -22.84 -17.37
C ALA A 271 -38.68 -23.76 -16.24
N LEU A 272 -38.39 -25.02 -16.57
CA LEU A 272 -37.94 -26.00 -15.61
C LEU A 272 -36.50 -25.74 -15.16
N VAL A 273 -35.65 -25.29 -16.08
CA VAL A 273 -34.28 -24.85 -15.75
C VAL A 273 -34.28 -23.66 -14.80
N ASN A 274 -35.18 -22.69 -15.00
CA ASN A 274 -35.33 -21.55 -14.09
C ASN A 274 -35.82 -22.00 -12.70
N SER A 275 -36.77 -22.94 -12.63
CA SER A 275 -37.24 -23.50 -11.36
C SER A 275 -36.14 -24.27 -10.61
N TYR A 276 -35.33 -25.05 -11.33
CA TYR A 276 -34.15 -25.72 -10.75
C TYR A 276 -33.12 -24.72 -10.23
N ASN A 277 -32.72 -23.74 -11.06
CA ASN A 277 -31.76 -22.71 -10.65
C ASN A 277 -32.23 -21.91 -9.43
N ALA A 278 -33.53 -21.62 -9.32
CA ALA A 278 -34.11 -20.95 -8.16
C ALA A 278 -34.07 -21.83 -6.89
N ALA A 279 -34.25 -23.15 -7.01
CA ALA A 279 -34.10 -24.07 -5.89
C ALA A 279 -32.62 -24.23 -5.48
N LEU A 280 -31.71 -24.27 -6.45
CA LEU A 280 -30.26 -24.35 -6.22
C LEU A 280 -29.76 -23.13 -5.45
N ALA A 281 -30.17 -21.93 -5.86
CA ALA A 281 -29.80 -20.69 -5.16
C ALA A 281 -30.26 -20.68 -3.68
N LYS A 282 -31.46 -21.21 -3.40
CA LYS A 282 -31.96 -21.34 -2.03
C LYS A 282 -31.18 -22.35 -1.21
N PHE A 283 -30.80 -23.47 -1.82
CA PHE A 283 -29.96 -24.48 -1.16
C PHE A 283 -28.59 -23.91 -0.81
N VAL A 284 -27.90 -23.28 -1.77
CA VAL A 284 -26.58 -22.64 -1.55
C VAL A 284 -26.65 -21.60 -0.42
N ALA A 285 -27.68 -20.77 -0.39
CA ALA A 285 -27.86 -19.79 0.69
C ALA A 285 -28.10 -20.45 2.07
N ALA A 286 -28.84 -21.57 2.09
CA ALA A 286 -29.11 -22.31 3.33
C ALA A 286 -27.87 -23.05 3.85
N ASP A 287 -27.08 -23.66 2.96
CA ASP A 287 -25.81 -24.34 3.26
C ASP A 287 -24.76 -23.37 3.83
N GLN A 288 -24.62 -22.17 3.23
CA GLN A 288 -23.77 -21.12 3.80
C GLN A 288 -24.23 -20.68 5.19
N ALA A 289 -25.54 -20.49 5.39
CA ALA A 289 -26.10 -20.12 6.69
C ALA A 289 -25.87 -21.22 7.75
N ALA A 290 -25.97 -22.49 7.37
CA ALA A 290 -25.65 -23.62 8.25
C ALA A 290 -24.17 -23.63 8.62
N THR A 291 -23.27 -23.44 7.65
CA THR A 291 -21.81 -23.38 7.89
C THR A 291 -21.44 -22.25 8.87
N VAL A 292 -21.97 -21.04 8.67
CA VAL A 292 -21.78 -19.91 9.59
C VAL A 292 -22.33 -20.24 10.98
N ALA A 293 -23.49 -20.88 11.07
CA ALA A 293 -24.06 -21.29 12.35
C ALA A 293 -23.21 -22.36 13.07
N ALA A 294 -22.54 -23.27 12.34
CA ALA A 294 -21.57 -24.22 12.91
C ALA A 294 -20.35 -23.50 13.49
N ALA A 295 -19.76 -22.57 12.72
CA ALA A 295 -18.59 -21.81 13.19
C ALA A 295 -18.92 -21.01 14.45
N ASN A 296 -20.08 -20.35 14.48
CA ASN A 296 -20.55 -19.63 15.66
C ASN A 296 -20.77 -20.58 16.86
N GLN A 297 -21.33 -21.78 16.63
CA GLN A 297 -21.52 -22.79 17.67
C GLN A 297 -20.18 -23.25 18.25
N ALA A 298 -19.19 -23.52 17.38
CA ALA A 298 -17.85 -23.91 17.82
C ALA A 298 -17.20 -22.81 18.68
N GLY A 299 -17.32 -21.54 18.30
CA GLY A 299 -16.81 -20.41 19.10
C GLY A 299 -17.53 -20.24 20.45
N ALA A 300 -18.86 -20.38 20.46
CA ALA A 300 -19.65 -20.33 21.70
C ALA A 300 -19.35 -21.51 22.63
N LEU A 301 -19.11 -22.71 22.08
CA LEU A 301 -18.73 -23.90 22.84
C LEU A 301 -17.36 -23.72 23.49
N ALA A 302 -16.37 -23.22 22.73
CA ALA A 302 -15.03 -22.94 23.28
C ALA A 302 -15.08 -21.91 24.43
N THR A 303 -15.95 -20.91 24.32
CA THR A 303 -16.16 -19.91 25.38
C THR A 303 -16.79 -20.54 26.63
N PHE A 304 -17.76 -21.43 26.45
CA PHE A 304 -18.39 -22.15 27.55
C PHE A 304 -17.41 -23.11 28.25
N ASP A 305 -16.71 -23.95 27.49
CA ASP A 305 -15.77 -24.94 28.02
C ASP A 305 -14.63 -24.29 28.82
N ALA A 306 -14.18 -23.10 28.40
CA ALA A 306 -13.15 -22.33 29.10
C ALA A 306 -13.62 -21.78 30.47
N LEU A 307 -14.92 -21.61 30.67
CA LEU A 307 -15.51 -21.08 31.91
C LEU A 307 -15.96 -22.19 32.86
N ASP A 308 -16.63 -23.23 32.35
CA ASP A 308 -17.24 -24.32 33.13
C ASP A 308 -16.27 -25.48 33.43
N ASN A 309 -15.10 -25.50 32.76
CA ASN A 309 -14.05 -26.52 32.89
C ASN A 309 -14.56 -27.97 32.72
N SER A 310 -15.68 -28.14 32.01
CA SER A 310 -16.32 -29.41 31.67
C SER A 310 -16.52 -29.46 30.16
N ALA A 311 -15.98 -30.48 29.50
CA ALA A 311 -16.12 -30.63 28.04
C ALA A 311 -17.56 -31.03 27.69
N VAL A 312 -18.27 -30.16 26.96
CA VAL A 312 -19.61 -30.48 26.44
C VAL A 312 -19.50 -31.16 25.08
N ASP A 313 -19.96 -32.41 25.01
CA ASP A 313 -20.03 -33.16 23.75
C ASP A 313 -21.32 -32.81 23.00
N LEU A 314 -21.20 -31.94 22.00
CA LEU A 314 -22.28 -31.58 21.08
C LEU A 314 -22.39 -32.52 19.87
N SER A 315 -21.54 -33.55 19.73
CA SER A 315 -21.52 -34.43 18.54
C SER A 315 -22.78 -35.27 18.35
N THR A 316 -23.63 -35.36 19.38
CA THR A 316 -24.92 -36.06 19.34
C THR A 316 -26.09 -35.17 18.93
N LEU A 317 -25.86 -33.86 18.79
CA LEU A 317 -26.89 -32.89 18.39
C LEU A 317 -27.31 -33.13 16.94
N ASN A 318 -28.53 -33.63 16.76
CA ASN A 318 -29.17 -33.71 15.45
C ASN A 318 -30.04 -32.46 15.17
N ALA A 319 -30.56 -32.34 13.95
CA ALA A 319 -31.50 -31.26 13.55
C ALA A 319 -32.84 -31.24 14.33
N ALA A 320 -33.03 -32.16 15.30
CA ALA A 320 -34.15 -32.21 16.23
C ALA A 320 -33.78 -31.76 17.67
N GLY A 321 -32.52 -31.38 17.92
CA GLY A 321 -32.08 -30.81 19.20
C GLY A 321 -31.80 -31.81 20.32
N GLU A 322 -31.71 -33.11 20.03
CA GLU A 322 -31.56 -34.13 21.07
C GLU A 322 -30.12 -34.20 21.60
N ILE A 323 -29.89 -33.78 22.85
CA ILE A 323 -28.64 -33.97 23.60
C ILE A 323 -28.98 -34.51 25.00
N THR A 324 -28.11 -35.34 25.56
CA THR A 324 -28.07 -35.67 27.00
C THR A 324 -26.92 -34.90 27.67
N GLY A 325 -27.22 -33.99 28.60
CA GLY A 325 -26.21 -33.19 29.30
C GLY A 325 -26.70 -31.79 29.64
N LEU A 326 -25.93 -30.76 29.24
CA LEU A 326 -26.22 -29.34 29.46
C LEU A 326 -27.58 -28.89 28.88
N PHE A 327 -27.98 -29.47 27.75
CA PHE A 327 -29.23 -29.13 27.07
C PHE A 327 -30.22 -30.29 27.06
N LYS A 328 -31.52 -29.94 26.98
CA LYS A 328 -32.61 -30.90 26.85
C LYS A 328 -33.79 -30.31 26.10
N VAL A 329 -34.42 -31.14 25.27
CA VAL A 329 -35.70 -30.82 24.64
C VAL A 329 -36.84 -31.08 25.61
N THR A 330 -37.63 -30.03 25.89
CA THR A 330 -38.87 -30.13 26.66
C THR A 330 -40.01 -29.56 25.83
N ASN A 331 -41.07 -30.34 25.60
CA ASN A 331 -42.23 -29.96 24.78
C ASN A 331 -41.85 -29.40 23.39
N GLY A 332 -40.81 -29.97 22.76
CA GLY A 332 -40.35 -29.56 21.43
C GLY A 332 -39.50 -28.29 21.41
N THR A 333 -39.09 -27.76 22.57
CA THR A 333 -38.18 -26.62 22.67
C THR A 333 -36.89 -27.06 23.35
N LEU A 334 -35.75 -26.78 22.72
CA LEU A 334 -34.43 -26.98 23.33
C LEU A 334 -34.19 -25.93 24.42
N GLY A 335 -33.84 -26.35 25.62
CA GLY A 335 -33.50 -25.47 26.74
C GLY A 335 -32.34 -26.02 27.57
N ILE A 336 -31.87 -25.22 28.54
CA ILE A 336 -30.88 -25.69 29.53
C ILE A 336 -31.55 -26.72 30.45
N GLU A 337 -30.86 -27.82 30.73
CA GLU A 337 -31.35 -28.84 31.67
C GLU A 337 -31.47 -28.24 33.08
N ALA A 338 -32.60 -28.53 33.74
CA ALA A 338 -32.91 -27.97 35.04
C ALA A 338 -31.91 -28.40 36.11
N ALA A 339 -31.28 -29.57 35.95
CA ALA A 339 -30.22 -30.03 36.85
C ALA A 339 -28.98 -29.12 36.81
N TYR A 340 -28.61 -28.59 35.63
CA TYR A 340 -27.50 -27.65 35.50
C TYR A 340 -27.91 -26.24 35.94
N ALA A 341 -29.06 -25.76 35.48
CA ALA A 341 -29.53 -24.41 35.79
C ALA A 341 -29.80 -24.15 37.29
N ASN A 342 -30.05 -25.20 38.08
CA ASN A 342 -30.34 -25.12 39.51
C ASN A 342 -29.21 -25.66 40.41
N ASP A 343 -28.04 -26.01 39.84
CA ASP A 343 -26.89 -26.47 40.64
C ASP A 343 -26.33 -25.30 41.47
N PRO A 344 -26.22 -25.44 42.82
CA PRO A 344 -25.61 -24.41 43.67
C PRO A 344 -24.15 -24.09 43.33
N GLY A 345 -23.46 -24.95 42.59
CA GLY A 345 -22.08 -24.77 42.12
C GLY A 345 -21.94 -23.94 40.85
N THR A 346 -23.01 -23.75 40.07
CA THR A 346 -22.99 -22.98 38.82
C THR A 346 -23.03 -21.48 39.10
N THR A 347 -22.03 -20.76 38.60
CA THR A 347 -21.90 -19.32 38.70
C THR A 347 -22.80 -18.58 37.71
N ALA A 348 -23.04 -17.29 37.95
CA ALA A 348 -23.80 -16.44 37.04
C ALA A 348 -23.12 -16.30 35.65
N ALA A 349 -21.79 -16.37 35.60
CA ALA A 349 -21.02 -16.30 34.36
C ALA A 349 -21.15 -17.59 33.53
N GLU A 350 -21.07 -18.76 34.18
CA GLU A 350 -21.31 -20.06 33.55
C GLU A 350 -22.74 -20.18 33.02
N LEU A 351 -23.74 -19.74 33.81
CA LEU A 351 -25.13 -19.73 33.35
C LEU A 351 -25.37 -18.76 32.18
N GLN A 352 -24.67 -17.62 32.15
CA GLN A 352 -24.73 -16.68 31.01
C GLN A 352 -24.10 -17.30 29.76
N ALA A 353 -22.94 -17.94 29.88
CA ALA A 353 -22.28 -18.65 28.79
C ALA A 353 -23.13 -19.82 28.28
N ALA A 354 -23.78 -20.58 29.16
CA ALA A 354 -24.71 -21.66 28.79
C ALA A 354 -25.93 -21.14 28.00
N ASN A 355 -26.49 -20.00 28.39
CA ASN A 355 -27.59 -19.37 27.66
C ASN A 355 -27.15 -18.83 26.28
N ALA A 356 -25.94 -18.26 26.20
CA ALA A 356 -25.37 -17.84 24.93
C ALA A 356 -25.13 -19.03 23.99
N LEU A 357 -24.56 -20.12 24.51
CA LEU A 357 -24.39 -21.37 23.77
C LEU A 357 -25.74 -21.96 23.33
N LEU A 358 -26.76 -21.98 24.20
CA LEU A 358 -28.11 -22.43 23.85
C LEU A 358 -28.67 -21.66 22.64
N ALA A 359 -28.55 -20.34 22.64
CA ALA A 359 -29.07 -19.50 21.55
C ALA A 359 -28.40 -19.82 20.21
N VAL A 360 -27.08 -20.02 20.21
CA VAL A 360 -26.32 -20.37 19.00
C VAL A 360 -26.63 -21.80 18.55
N VAL A 361 -26.78 -22.74 19.48
CA VAL A 361 -27.20 -24.13 19.18
C VAL A 361 -28.61 -24.14 18.55
N GLN A 362 -29.56 -23.37 19.08
CA GLN A 362 -30.90 -23.24 18.50
C GLN A 362 -30.86 -22.65 17.08
N ALA A 363 -30.00 -21.65 16.85
CA ALA A 363 -29.79 -21.06 15.52
C ALA A 363 -29.20 -22.07 14.54
N ARG A 364 -28.23 -22.89 14.98
CA ARG A 364 -27.65 -23.99 14.19
C ARG A 364 -28.70 -25.03 13.81
N VAL A 365 -29.50 -25.51 14.76
CA VAL A 365 -30.58 -26.47 14.50
C VAL A 365 -31.61 -25.92 13.51
N ALA A 366 -31.94 -24.63 13.62
CA ALA A 366 -32.83 -23.97 12.67
C ALA A 366 -32.22 -23.86 11.26
N ALA A 367 -30.93 -23.53 11.16
CA ALA A 367 -30.20 -23.46 9.89
C ALA A 367 -30.13 -24.83 9.20
N ASP A 368 -29.78 -25.89 9.93
CA ASP A 368 -29.72 -27.27 9.42
C ASP A 368 -31.09 -27.74 8.89
N LYS A 369 -32.19 -27.32 9.55
CA LYS A 369 -33.55 -27.60 9.07
C LYS A 369 -33.83 -26.90 7.74
N VAL A 370 -33.47 -25.62 7.62
CA VAL A 370 -33.68 -24.83 6.39
C VAL A 370 -32.86 -25.41 5.24
N GLU A 371 -31.62 -25.82 5.51
CA GLU A 371 -30.75 -26.51 4.56
C GLU A 371 -31.37 -27.82 4.07
N ALA A 372 -31.81 -28.69 4.99
CA ALA A 372 -32.46 -29.96 4.64
C ALA A 372 -33.76 -29.78 3.84
N ASP A 373 -34.57 -28.77 4.17
CA ASP A 373 -35.80 -28.46 3.43
C ASP A 373 -35.48 -27.87 2.03
N ALA A 374 -34.43 -27.06 1.91
CA ALA A 374 -33.95 -26.54 0.62
C ALA A 374 -33.34 -27.63 -0.26
N GLN A 375 -32.59 -28.57 0.32
CA GLN A 375 -32.03 -29.73 -0.36
C GLN A 375 -33.14 -30.61 -0.95
N LYS A 376 -34.20 -30.92 -0.19
CA LYS A 376 -35.37 -31.64 -0.69
C LYS A 376 -36.06 -30.91 -1.84
N ALA A 377 -36.20 -29.59 -1.74
CA ALA A 377 -36.80 -28.80 -2.81
C ALA A 377 -35.95 -28.82 -4.10
N LEU A 378 -34.62 -28.76 -3.96
CA LEU A 378 -33.67 -28.90 -5.06
C LEU A 378 -33.77 -30.28 -5.72
N GLN A 379 -33.78 -31.36 -4.92
CA GLN A 379 -33.96 -32.73 -5.40
C GLN A 379 -35.28 -32.92 -6.17
N ALA A 380 -36.37 -32.33 -5.69
CA ALA A 380 -37.65 -32.39 -6.39
C ALA A 380 -37.60 -31.72 -7.77
N GLN A 381 -36.87 -30.60 -7.91
CA GLN A 381 -36.66 -29.98 -9.22
C GLN A 381 -35.70 -30.80 -10.10
N ALA A 382 -34.64 -31.38 -9.54
CA ALA A 382 -33.71 -32.26 -10.24
C ALA A 382 -34.43 -33.46 -10.88
N ALA A 383 -35.31 -34.13 -10.13
CA ALA A 383 -36.07 -35.27 -10.63
C ALA A 383 -37.02 -34.92 -11.80
N LEU A 384 -37.54 -33.68 -11.82
CA LEU A 384 -38.35 -33.20 -12.95
C LEU A 384 -37.50 -32.97 -14.21
N VAL A 385 -36.24 -32.53 -14.03
CA VAL A 385 -35.28 -32.34 -15.13
C VAL A 385 -34.83 -33.69 -15.68
N ASP A 386 -34.46 -34.62 -14.79
CA ASP A 386 -34.12 -36.03 -15.10
C ASP A 386 -35.20 -36.71 -15.96
N ALA A 387 -36.48 -36.55 -15.59
CA ALA A 387 -37.60 -37.10 -16.35
C ALA A 387 -37.70 -36.60 -17.82
N LYS A 388 -36.95 -35.56 -18.19
CA LYS A 388 -36.87 -35.01 -19.56
C LYS A 388 -35.47 -35.12 -20.17
N ASP A 389 -34.46 -35.50 -19.40
CA ASP A 389 -33.09 -35.65 -19.85
C ASP A 389 -32.79 -37.14 -20.03
N ASP A 390 -32.90 -37.63 -21.27
CA ASP A 390 -32.63 -39.04 -21.62
C ASP A 390 -31.16 -39.46 -21.36
N THR A 391 -30.28 -38.54 -20.93
CA THR A 391 -28.87 -38.80 -20.60
C THR A 391 -28.61 -39.06 -19.11
N MET A 392 -29.60 -38.85 -18.25
CA MET A 392 -29.49 -39.12 -16.81
C MET A 392 -29.95 -40.54 -16.45
N THR A 393 -29.28 -41.14 -15.46
CA THR A 393 -29.61 -42.45 -14.90
C THR A 393 -29.81 -42.35 -13.39
N ALA A 394 -30.45 -43.36 -12.78
CA ALA A 394 -30.60 -43.42 -11.31
C ALA A 394 -29.26 -43.48 -10.55
N ALA A 395 -28.14 -43.75 -11.23
CA ALA A 395 -26.80 -43.71 -10.65
C ALA A 395 -26.16 -42.30 -10.69
N ASP A 396 -26.73 -41.38 -11.45
CA ASP A 396 -26.29 -39.99 -11.59
C ASP A 396 -26.89 -39.07 -10.50
N ILE A 397 -27.45 -39.67 -9.45
CA ILE A 397 -27.95 -39.02 -8.24
C ILE A 397 -27.40 -39.84 -7.07
N ASP A 398 -26.54 -39.23 -6.25
CA ASP A 398 -25.96 -39.93 -5.09
C ASP A 398 -26.97 -40.10 -3.94
N SER A 399 -26.53 -40.76 -2.85
CA SER A 399 -27.38 -41.00 -1.67
C SER A 399 -27.86 -39.73 -0.98
N ASP A 400 -27.20 -38.61 -1.24
CA ASP A 400 -27.52 -37.28 -0.70
C ASP A 400 -28.32 -36.44 -1.72
N GLY A 401 -28.68 -37.04 -2.87
CA GLY A 401 -29.48 -36.43 -3.91
C GLY A 401 -28.73 -35.42 -4.77
N VAL A 402 -27.40 -35.42 -4.73
CA VAL A 402 -26.55 -34.57 -5.57
C VAL A 402 -26.47 -35.19 -6.96
N ILE A 403 -26.65 -34.34 -7.98
CA ILE A 403 -26.54 -34.77 -9.37
C ILE A 403 -25.06 -34.98 -9.69
N THR A 404 -24.69 -36.21 -10.02
CA THR A 404 -23.33 -36.63 -10.35
C THR A 404 -23.11 -36.82 -11.86
N GLY A 405 -24.16 -36.73 -12.69
CA GLY A 405 -24.12 -36.87 -14.15
C GLY A 405 -25.22 -36.13 -14.93
N GLY A 406 -25.24 -36.26 -16.26
CA GLY A 406 -26.24 -35.63 -17.15
C GLY A 406 -26.04 -34.14 -17.46
N LEU A 407 -27.03 -33.51 -18.12
CA LEU A 407 -26.91 -32.13 -18.61
C LEU A 407 -26.85 -31.09 -17.48
N LEU A 408 -27.48 -31.36 -16.34
CA LEU A 408 -27.39 -30.50 -15.16
C LEU A 408 -25.99 -30.49 -14.56
N LYS A 409 -25.34 -31.66 -14.46
CA LYS A 409 -23.95 -31.77 -14.03
C LYS A 409 -23.01 -31.03 -14.99
N ALA A 410 -23.22 -31.17 -16.30
CA ALA A 410 -22.43 -30.46 -17.30
C ALA A 410 -22.52 -28.93 -17.16
N LEU A 411 -23.71 -28.39 -16.86
CA LEU A 411 -23.88 -26.96 -16.58
C LEU A 411 -23.23 -26.55 -15.26
N ALA A 412 -23.37 -27.36 -14.21
CA ALA A 412 -22.73 -27.12 -12.92
C ALA A 412 -21.19 -27.11 -13.05
N ASP A 413 -20.61 -28.07 -13.78
CA ASP A 413 -19.17 -28.17 -14.02
C ASP A 413 -18.62 -27.01 -14.84
N ALA A 414 -19.36 -26.57 -15.87
CA ALA A 414 -18.98 -25.40 -16.66
C ALA A 414 -18.97 -24.13 -15.79
N LYS A 415 -19.97 -23.96 -14.92
CA LYS A 415 -20.02 -22.83 -13.97
C LYS A 415 -18.91 -22.92 -12.92
N ALA A 416 -18.65 -24.10 -12.36
CA ALA A 416 -17.57 -24.30 -11.40
C ALA A 416 -16.21 -23.98 -12.03
N THR A 417 -15.98 -24.44 -13.26
CA THR A 417 -14.75 -24.11 -14.02
C THR A 417 -14.64 -22.61 -14.27
N GLN A 418 -15.75 -21.93 -14.63
CA GLN A 418 -15.77 -20.48 -14.81
C GLN A 418 -15.42 -19.74 -13.50
N THR A 419 -15.98 -20.15 -12.36
CA THR A 419 -15.66 -19.57 -11.05
C THR A 419 -14.20 -19.82 -10.68
N SER A 420 -13.71 -21.06 -10.73
CA SER A 420 -12.32 -21.39 -10.41
C SER A 420 -11.32 -20.70 -11.33
N LEU A 421 -11.69 -20.45 -12.60
CA LEU A 421 -10.86 -19.68 -13.51
C LEU A 421 -10.81 -18.21 -13.10
N ALA A 422 -11.94 -17.62 -12.69
CA ALA A 422 -11.98 -16.24 -12.21
C ALA A 422 -11.12 -16.06 -10.94
N ASP A 423 -11.19 -17.00 -10.01
CA ASP A 423 -10.35 -17.01 -8.80
C ASP A 423 -8.85 -17.13 -9.17
N ALA A 424 -8.50 -18.07 -10.05
CA ALA A 424 -7.11 -18.25 -10.49
C ALA A 424 -6.56 -17.03 -11.25
N VAL A 425 -7.40 -16.33 -12.04
CA VAL A 425 -7.02 -15.08 -12.71
C VAL A 425 -6.76 -13.98 -11.69
N LYS A 426 -7.59 -13.89 -10.66
CA LYS A 426 -7.41 -12.92 -9.57
C LYS A 426 -6.11 -13.17 -8.82
N ASP A 427 -5.87 -14.40 -8.37
CA ASP A 427 -4.66 -14.77 -7.63
C ASP A 427 -3.38 -14.50 -8.44
N LEU A 428 -3.42 -14.82 -9.74
CA LEU A 428 -2.32 -14.55 -10.68
C LEU A 428 -2.06 -13.04 -10.83
N ALA A 429 -3.11 -12.23 -10.94
CA ALA A 429 -3.00 -10.78 -11.09
C ALA A 429 -2.43 -10.12 -9.83
N GLU A 430 -2.91 -10.50 -8.64
CA GLU A 430 -2.43 -10.00 -7.35
C GLU A 430 -0.94 -10.30 -7.15
N THR A 431 -0.52 -11.54 -7.40
CA THR A 431 0.89 -11.92 -7.25
C THR A 431 1.79 -11.24 -8.29
N ASN A 432 1.31 -11.07 -9.52
CA ASN A 432 2.07 -10.41 -10.57
C ASN A 432 2.25 -8.90 -10.32
N ALA A 433 1.27 -8.24 -9.70
CA ALA A 433 1.38 -6.83 -9.30
C ALA A 433 2.53 -6.62 -8.30
N ILE A 434 2.59 -7.45 -7.24
CA ILE A 434 3.64 -7.38 -6.21
C ILE A 434 5.05 -7.53 -6.82
N ILE A 435 5.20 -8.46 -7.78
CA ILE A 435 6.48 -8.71 -8.46
C ILE A 435 6.85 -7.52 -9.35
N ALA A 436 5.89 -7.00 -10.12
CA ALA A 436 6.13 -5.89 -11.03
C ALA A 436 6.53 -4.61 -10.28
N GLU A 437 5.85 -4.29 -9.17
CA GLU A 437 6.15 -3.12 -8.35
C GLU A 437 7.54 -3.21 -7.72
N TRP A 438 7.89 -4.33 -7.09
CA TRP A 438 9.22 -4.49 -6.49
C TRP A 438 10.35 -4.50 -7.53
N ALA A 439 10.10 -5.08 -8.72
CA ALA A 439 11.09 -5.08 -9.80
C ALA A 439 11.38 -3.65 -10.29
N ALA A 440 10.35 -2.83 -10.48
CA ALA A 440 10.49 -1.45 -10.92
C ALA A 440 11.23 -0.58 -9.88
N LEU A 441 10.97 -0.77 -8.58
CA LEU A 441 11.72 -0.10 -7.52
C LEU A 441 13.22 -0.44 -7.55
N LYS A 442 13.57 -1.70 -7.81
CA LYS A 442 14.97 -2.10 -7.95
C LYS A 442 15.64 -1.49 -9.17
N GLU A 443 14.91 -1.42 -10.27
CA GLU A 443 15.38 -0.76 -11.49
C GLU A 443 15.63 0.73 -11.22
N ALA A 444 14.72 1.41 -10.51
CA ALA A 444 14.89 2.82 -10.14
C ALA A 444 16.14 3.08 -9.28
N VAL A 445 16.42 2.22 -8.28
CA VAL A 445 17.65 2.31 -7.47
C VAL A 445 18.89 2.08 -8.33
N SER A 446 18.84 1.09 -9.24
CA SER A 446 19.95 0.78 -10.16
C SER A 446 20.24 1.95 -11.10
N ASP A 447 19.20 2.47 -11.76
CA ASP A 447 19.30 3.61 -12.66
C ASP A 447 19.88 4.83 -11.94
N ALA A 448 19.52 5.04 -10.65
CA ALA A 448 19.97 6.19 -9.88
C ALA A 448 21.45 6.08 -9.54
N SER A 449 21.89 4.87 -9.19
CA SER A 449 23.31 4.58 -9.01
C SER A 449 24.11 4.72 -10.30
N ASP A 450 23.56 4.26 -11.44
CA ASP A 450 24.23 4.35 -12.75
C ASP A 450 24.38 5.82 -13.21
N ALA A 451 23.38 6.66 -12.96
CA ALA A 451 23.44 8.09 -13.26
C ALA A 451 24.57 8.82 -12.52
N ILE A 452 24.85 8.43 -11.27
CA ILE A 452 25.99 8.97 -10.50
C ILE A 452 27.31 8.51 -11.12
N GLY A 453 27.40 7.23 -11.51
CA GLY A 453 28.57 6.68 -12.20
C GLY A 453 28.85 7.33 -13.55
N ASP A 454 27.81 7.65 -14.33
CA ASP A 454 27.93 8.34 -15.61
C ASP A 454 28.51 9.76 -15.46
N LEU A 455 28.24 10.41 -14.31
CA LEU A 455 28.85 11.69 -13.92
C LEU A 455 30.32 11.56 -13.46
N GLN A 456 30.89 10.36 -13.53
CA GLN A 456 32.26 10.03 -13.09
C GLN A 456 32.46 10.13 -11.57
N TYR A 457 31.38 9.96 -10.81
CA TYR A 457 31.45 9.87 -9.35
C TYR A 457 31.37 8.43 -8.87
N THR A 458 32.13 8.10 -7.83
CA THR A 458 32.03 6.84 -7.09
C THR A 458 31.25 7.06 -5.80
N ILE A 459 30.27 6.20 -5.52
CA ILE A 459 29.49 6.26 -4.28
C ILE A 459 30.24 5.50 -3.19
N ASP A 460 30.45 6.15 -2.05
CA ASP A 460 30.99 5.53 -0.85
C ASP A 460 30.02 5.74 0.33
N PHE A 461 29.53 4.64 0.91
CA PHE A 461 28.61 4.69 2.04
C PHE A 461 29.42 4.65 3.33
N VAL A 462 29.40 5.76 4.05
CA VAL A 462 30.28 5.97 5.21
C VAL A 462 29.70 5.27 6.43
N ALA A 463 30.42 4.28 6.95
CA ALA A 463 30.06 3.53 8.15
C ALA A 463 30.55 4.19 9.45
N ASP A 464 29.98 3.77 10.58
CA ASP A 464 30.44 4.23 11.90
C ASP A 464 31.88 3.82 12.21
N GLY A 465 32.66 4.78 12.69
CA GLY A 465 34.07 4.66 12.98
C GLY A 465 34.95 4.58 11.73
N GLU A 466 34.39 4.73 10.53
CA GLU A 466 35.13 4.62 9.30
C GLU A 466 36.15 5.75 9.12
N THR A 467 37.25 5.44 8.44
CA THR A 467 38.25 6.43 8.04
C THR A 467 38.57 6.23 6.57
N VAL A 468 38.08 7.15 5.74
CA VAL A 468 38.34 7.17 4.31
C VAL A 468 39.44 8.18 4.02
N GLY A 469 40.45 7.75 3.25
CA GLY A 469 41.58 8.58 2.85
C GLY A 469 41.54 8.94 1.38
N PHE A 470 42.31 9.96 0.98
CA PHE A 470 42.42 10.41 -0.40
C PHE A 470 42.74 9.26 -1.37
N ASN A 471 41.95 9.13 -2.44
CA ASN A 471 42.08 8.06 -3.43
C ASN A 471 42.26 8.59 -4.87
N GLY A 472 42.04 9.89 -5.12
CA GLY A 472 42.20 10.55 -6.42
C GLY A 472 41.09 10.26 -7.42
N THR A 473 39.95 9.75 -6.97
CA THR A 473 38.68 9.69 -7.72
C THR A 473 37.71 10.72 -7.16
N ASN A 474 36.74 11.16 -7.97
CA ASN A 474 35.68 12.04 -7.47
C ASN A 474 34.67 11.18 -6.71
N ASP A 475 34.55 11.37 -5.40
CA ASP A 475 33.67 10.57 -4.55
C ASP A 475 32.43 11.34 -4.12
N VAL A 476 31.34 10.60 -3.97
CA VAL A 476 30.18 11.00 -3.20
C VAL A 476 30.18 10.16 -1.93
N PHE A 477 30.52 10.79 -0.82
CA PHE A 477 30.39 10.20 0.49
C PHE A 477 28.94 10.35 0.96
N ILE A 478 28.23 9.24 1.14
CA ILE A 478 26.85 9.23 1.62
C ILE A 478 26.85 8.91 3.11
N PHE A 479 26.22 9.78 3.89
CA PHE A 479 26.03 9.59 5.32
C PHE A 479 24.53 9.54 5.66
N THR A 480 23.98 8.35 5.86
CA THR A 480 22.52 8.10 6.03
C THR A 480 22.16 7.54 7.42
N GLU A 481 22.97 7.83 8.44
CA GLU A 481 22.83 7.20 9.75
C GLU A 481 21.90 7.99 10.69
N THR A 482 20.80 7.36 11.10
CA THR A 482 19.78 7.93 12.00
C THR A 482 20.09 7.73 13.48
N THR A 483 21.12 6.94 13.81
CA THR A 483 21.50 6.66 15.21
C THR A 483 22.47 7.74 15.73
N PHE A 484 22.18 8.29 16.90
CA PHE A 484 23.05 9.26 17.58
C PHE A 484 24.39 8.66 18.04
N GLY A 485 25.47 9.45 17.91
CA GLY A 485 26.78 9.16 18.46
C GLY A 485 27.73 8.50 17.46
N LYS A 486 27.33 8.44 16.18
CA LYS A 486 28.13 7.92 15.09
C LYS A 486 29.24 8.91 14.73
N THR A 487 30.41 8.38 14.35
CA THR A 487 31.56 9.20 13.95
C THR A 487 32.22 8.66 12.70
N ALA A 488 32.75 9.53 11.84
CA ALA A 488 33.62 9.10 10.74
C ALA A 488 34.68 10.15 10.41
N ASN A 489 35.74 9.74 9.72
CA ASN A 489 36.77 10.62 9.20
C ASN A 489 36.83 10.48 7.68
N ILE A 490 36.57 11.56 6.94
CA ILE A 490 36.51 11.54 5.48
C ILE A 490 37.49 12.56 4.94
N ALA A 491 38.37 12.12 4.06
CA ALA A 491 39.25 13.01 3.32
C ALA A 491 38.53 13.49 2.06
N LEU A 492 38.21 14.79 2.00
CA LEU A 492 37.63 15.43 0.81
C LEU A 492 38.74 16.13 0.01
N ASP A 493 38.89 15.82 -1.27
CA ASP A 493 39.70 16.59 -2.22
C ASP A 493 38.97 16.81 -3.56
N GLY A 494 39.54 17.67 -4.42
CA GLY A 494 39.02 17.87 -5.78
C GLY A 494 37.52 18.23 -5.83
N ASP A 495 36.75 17.42 -6.56
CA ASP A 495 35.30 17.58 -6.72
C ASP A 495 34.49 16.68 -5.75
N ASP A 496 35.12 16.13 -4.71
CA ASP A 496 34.46 15.27 -3.72
C ASP A 496 33.34 16.02 -3.00
N VAL A 497 32.26 15.27 -2.71
CA VAL A 497 31.12 15.79 -1.96
C VAL A 497 30.72 14.83 -0.85
N LEU A 498 30.33 15.39 0.29
CA LEU A 498 29.64 14.67 1.35
C LEU A 498 28.14 15.00 1.26
N PHE A 499 27.33 13.97 1.06
CA PHE A 499 25.88 14.03 1.02
C PHE A 499 25.30 13.56 2.37
N ILE A 500 24.55 14.43 3.03
CA ILE A 500 23.95 14.16 4.34
C ILE A 500 22.43 13.97 4.27
N GLY A 501 21.86 13.86 3.07
CA GLY A 501 20.41 13.86 2.85
C GLY A 501 19.83 15.26 2.69
N THR A 502 18.60 15.34 2.18
CA THR A 502 17.89 16.62 1.99
C THR A 502 17.15 17.07 3.26
N GLY A 503 16.74 18.35 3.32
CA GLY A 503 15.96 18.89 4.45
C GLY A 503 16.79 19.44 5.62
N TYR A 504 18.12 19.46 5.49
CA TYR A 504 19.03 20.10 6.44
C TYR A 504 19.20 21.59 6.15
N SER A 505 19.24 22.39 7.21
CA SER A 505 19.58 23.81 7.16
C SER A 505 20.94 24.08 7.80
N LEU A 506 21.60 25.17 7.41
CA LEU A 506 22.86 25.56 8.04
C LEU A 506 22.57 26.11 9.43
N GLY A 507 23.02 25.40 10.45
CA GLY A 507 22.89 25.81 11.83
C GLY A 507 23.78 27.01 12.15
N VAL A 508 23.26 27.94 12.97
CA VAL A 508 24.01 29.12 13.42
C VAL A 508 24.39 28.94 14.87
N ASP A 509 25.67 28.67 15.15
CA ASP A 509 26.16 28.49 16.52
C ASP A 509 26.50 29.83 17.23
N ASP A 510 26.27 29.89 18.54
CA ASP A 510 26.71 30.99 19.41
C ASP A 510 28.13 30.72 19.91
N ALA A 511 29.11 31.25 19.16
CA ALA A 511 30.54 31.13 19.45
C ALA A 511 30.99 31.63 20.85
N THR A 512 30.09 32.23 21.65
CA THR A 512 30.40 32.72 23.00
C THR A 512 30.17 31.68 24.11
N LYS A 513 29.61 30.52 23.79
CA LYS A 513 29.37 29.41 24.73
C LYS A 513 30.10 28.14 24.29
N GLY A 514 30.32 27.20 25.23
CA GLY A 514 30.92 25.90 24.92
C GLY A 514 29.88 24.89 24.42
N GLY A 515 30.18 24.18 23.34
CA GLY A 515 29.24 23.29 22.61
C GLY A 515 28.33 24.05 21.64
N LEU A 516 27.64 23.35 20.72
CA LEU A 516 26.69 24.00 19.80
C LEU A 516 25.52 24.54 20.62
N GLN A 517 25.25 25.84 20.62
CA GLN A 517 24.22 26.46 21.48
C GLN A 517 23.19 27.29 20.72
N GLY A 518 23.36 27.45 19.41
CA GLY A 518 22.34 27.97 18.51
C GLY A 518 21.72 26.83 17.71
N GLY A 519 20.41 26.88 17.47
CA GLY A 519 19.70 25.86 16.69
C GLY A 519 18.20 26.11 16.62
N ASN A 520 17.56 25.57 15.59
CA ASN A 520 16.17 25.71 15.20
C ASN A 520 15.37 24.45 15.51
N ASN A 521 14.41 24.58 16.42
CA ASN A 521 13.56 23.49 16.90
C ASN A 521 12.60 22.88 15.86
N ALA A 522 12.64 23.34 14.61
CA ALA A 522 11.70 22.96 13.57
C ALA A 522 12.37 22.52 12.26
N LEU A 523 13.71 22.51 12.20
CA LEU A 523 14.48 22.09 11.04
C LEU A 523 15.63 21.20 11.53
N LEU A 524 15.98 20.17 10.75
CA LEU A 524 17.26 19.49 10.95
C LEU A 524 18.38 20.45 10.56
N GLU A 525 19.43 20.49 11.37
CA GLU A 525 20.58 21.37 11.13
C GLU A 525 21.89 20.60 10.94
N VAL A 526 22.78 21.22 10.15
CA VAL A 526 24.20 20.87 10.11
C VAL A 526 25.03 22.05 10.59
N PHE A 527 26.00 21.78 11.47
CA PHE A 527 26.92 22.78 12.01
C PHE A 527 28.35 22.46 11.62
N PHE A 528 29.14 23.48 11.28
CA PHE A 528 30.57 23.32 11.04
C PHE A 528 31.37 23.91 12.18
N VAL A 529 32.15 23.06 12.84
CA VAL A 529 32.95 23.42 14.02
C VAL A 529 34.42 23.19 13.72
N GLN A 530 35.26 24.18 14.02
CA GLN A 530 36.71 24.03 13.93
C GLN A 530 37.26 23.62 15.31
N ASN A 531 37.67 22.36 15.45
CA ASN A 531 38.22 21.80 16.69
C ASN A 531 39.65 21.32 16.48
N GLY A 532 40.60 21.79 17.29
CA GLY A 532 41.97 21.26 17.29
C GLY A 532 42.74 21.39 15.96
N GLY A 533 42.31 22.27 15.04
CA GLY A 533 42.93 22.47 13.73
C GLY A 533 42.31 21.64 12.60
N VAL A 534 41.22 20.92 12.85
CA VAL A 534 40.38 20.22 11.86
C VAL A 534 38.97 20.78 11.85
N VAL A 535 38.26 20.63 10.73
CA VAL A 535 36.83 20.96 10.63
C VAL A 535 35.99 19.70 10.82
N GLU A 536 34.94 19.82 11.61
CA GLU A 536 33.93 18.81 11.87
C GLU A 536 32.57 19.28 11.36
N ALA A 537 31.85 18.42 10.66
CA ALA A 537 30.43 18.58 10.37
C ALA A 537 29.61 17.83 11.43
N HIS A 538 28.78 18.55 12.17
CA HIS A 538 27.88 18.03 13.20
C HIS A 538 26.47 18.01 12.62
N ILE A 539 25.94 16.81 12.38
CA ILE A 539 24.69 16.57 11.65
C ILE A 539 23.63 16.13 12.66
N GLU A 540 22.54 16.86 12.80
CA GLU A 540 21.47 16.49 13.72
C GLU A 540 20.75 15.20 13.28
N THR A 541 20.45 14.33 14.25
CA THR A 541 19.64 13.12 14.01
C THR A 541 18.17 13.32 14.36
N VAL A 542 17.84 14.36 15.14
CA VAL A 542 16.47 14.85 15.35
C VAL A 542 16.51 16.37 15.56
N GLU A 543 15.42 17.06 15.23
CA GLU A 543 15.30 18.52 15.32
C GLU A 543 15.47 19.00 16.78
N PHE A 544 16.45 19.86 17.05
CA PHE A 544 16.65 20.44 18.37
C PHE A 544 16.76 21.96 18.38
N GLY A 545 16.34 22.51 19.52
CA GLY A 545 16.47 23.93 19.78
C GLY A 545 17.72 24.32 20.53
N SER A 546 18.01 25.62 20.48
CA SER A 546 19.05 26.34 21.23
C SER A 546 19.00 26.19 22.77
N ASN A 547 18.09 25.38 23.32
CA ASN A 547 17.92 25.08 24.74
C ASN A 547 17.96 23.56 25.08
N ALA A 548 18.32 22.68 24.14
CA ALA A 548 18.41 21.25 24.40
C ALA A 548 19.59 20.91 25.33
N ALA A 549 19.35 20.08 26.35
CA ALA A 549 20.35 19.72 27.36
C ALA A 549 21.41 18.71 26.86
N THR A 550 21.09 17.97 25.79
CA THR A 550 21.96 17.00 25.10
C THR A 550 21.62 17.07 23.62
N GLN A 551 22.55 17.55 22.80
CA GLN A 551 22.42 17.51 21.35
C GLN A 551 22.61 16.08 20.87
N GLN A 552 21.74 15.64 19.96
CA GLN A 552 21.93 14.36 19.26
C GLN A 552 22.44 14.62 17.84
N THR A 553 23.76 14.83 17.75
CA THR A 553 24.46 14.98 16.47
C THR A 553 25.36 13.80 16.18
N ASN A 554 25.46 13.45 14.91
CA ASN A 554 26.53 12.63 14.37
C ASN A 554 27.67 13.53 13.89
N VAL A 555 28.91 13.05 13.96
CA VAL A 555 30.09 13.89 13.71
C VAL A 555 30.96 13.31 12.60
N ILE A 556 31.17 14.09 11.55
CA ILE A 556 32.10 13.78 10.47
C ILE A 556 33.31 14.72 10.57
N THR A 557 34.49 14.15 10.75
CA THR A 557 35.75 14.91 10.65
C THR A 557 36.15 15.03 9.18
N LEU A 558 36.24 16.26 8.67
CA LEU A 558 36.70 16.55 7.31
C LEU A 558 38.24 16.56 7.29
N THR A 559 38.81 15.39 7.04
CA THR A 559 40.25 15.15 7.06
C THR A 559 40.96 16.01 6.02
N GLY A 560 41.97 16.78 6.46
CA GLY A 560 42.71 17.70 5.60
C GLY A 560 42.13 19.11 5.51
N VAL A 561 40.90 19.32 5.99
CA VAL A 561 40.26 20.65 6.05
C VAL A 561 40.62 21.34 7.35
N THR A 562 41.33 22.46 7.25
CA THR A 562 41.90 23.16 8.43
C THR A 562 41.24 24.50 8.72
N SER A 563 40.34 24.99 7.87
CA SER A 563 39.59 26.24 8.03
C SER A 563 38.17 26.09 7.48
N LEU A 564 37.24 26.86 8.04
CA LEU A 564 35.85 26.96 7.56
C LEU A 564 35.73 27.74 6.25
N ASP A 565 36.72 28.60 5.92
CA ASP A 565 36.65 29.52 4.78
C ASP A 565 36.54 28.84 3.40
N GLY A 566 36.76 27.53 3.33
CA GLY A 566 36.65 26.71 2.12
C GLY A 566 35.58 25.63 2.20
N VAL A 567 34.76 25.57 3.25
CA VAL A 567 33.67 24.60 3.36
C VAL A 567 32.38 25.27 2.92
N THR A 568 31.68 24.63 2.00
CA THR A 568 30.37 25.07 1.51
C THR A 568 29.34 24.04 1.87
N PHE A 569 28.14 24.51 2.23
CA PHE A 569 26.97 23.68 2.42
C PHE A 569 25.84 24.20 1.55
N ASP A 570 25.27 23.33 0.73
CA ASP A 570 24.07 23.60 -0.03
C ASP A 570 22.87 22.96 0.68
N ALA A 571 22.10 23.79 1.37
CA ALA A 571 20.90 23.37 2.11
C ALA A 571 19.81 22.74 1.21
N ASN A 572 19.89 22.92 -0.11
CA ASN A 572 18.90 22.38 -1.05
C ASN A 572 19.19 20.93 -1.42
N THR A 573 20.46 20.58 -1.43
CA THR A 573 20.94 19.29 -1.91
C THR A 573 21.56 18.48 -0.78
N GLY A 574 21.73 19.04 0.42
CA GLY A 574 22.42 18.36 1.50
C GLY A 574 23.92 18.15 1.24
N PHE A 575 24.51 18.90 0.31
CA PHE A 575 25.93 18.72 -0.02
C PHE A 575 26.83 19.57 0.82
N ILE A 576 27.91 18.94 1.27
CA ILE A 576 29.07 19.57 1.88
C ILE A 576 30.22 19.38 0.89
N SER A 577 30.81 20.48 0.42
CA SER A 577 31.90 20.45 -0.56
C SER A 577 32.97 21.49 -0.26
N LEU A 578 34.13 21.36 -0.90
CA LEU A 578 35.24 22.31 -0.76
C LEU A 578 35.24 23.33 -1.90
N ALA A 579 35.49 24.60 -1.57
CA ALA A 579 35.52 25.73 -2.52
C ALA A 579 36.88 25.96 -3.20
#